data_AF-K9D719-F1
#
_entry.id   AF-K9D719-F1
#
_cell.length_a   1.000
_cell.length_b   1.000
_cell.length_c   1.000
_cell.angle_alpha   90.00
_cell.angle_beta   90.00
_cell.angle_gamma   90.00
#
_symmetry.space_group_name_H-M   'P 1'
#
loop_
_entity.id
_entity.type
_entity.pdbx_description
1 polymer ?
#
loop_
_entity_poly.entity_id
_entity_poly.type
_entity_poly.pdbx_seq_one_letter_code
_entity_poly.pdbx_strand_id
1 'polypeptide(L)'
;MVTWTQAAAYALALALTLCLCARLTPRAWWRRPNARALGVLGVGTAAGGTLLLAMFGTPAPAPQPVRVAQAQQAAGTDVPVAGARYRVHDALNLRVAGGVGAERLLVVPAGARVEATGRRDGDWWQVRATVDGEAVEGWASSLWLRRADEGRVTGS
;
A
#
# COMPACT_ATOMS: atom_id res chain seq x y z
N MET A 1 -3.31 26.76 -10.01
CA MET A 1 -4.27 27.21 -11.05
C MET A 1 -5.61 26.61 -10.67
N VAL A 2 -6.58 27.44 -10.28
CA VAL A 2 -7.93 26.96 -9.93
C VAL A 2 -8.54 26.38 -11.20
N THR A 3 -8.89 25.11 -11.18
CA THR A 3 -9.54 24.46 -12.33
C THR A 3 -10.95 25.01 -12.46
N TRP A 4 -11.44 25.19 -13.69
CA TRP A 4 -12.80 25.68 -13.96
C TRP A 4 -13.89 24.87 -13.24
N THR A 5 -13.62 23.61 -12.96
CA THR A 5 -14.48 22.71 -12.17
C THR A 5 -14.57 23.10 -10.70
N GLN A 6 -13.48 23.56 -10.08
CA GLN A 6 -13.49 24.12 -8.73
C GLN A 6 -14.36 25.39 -8.66
N ALA A 7 -14.18 26.30 -9.62
CA ALA A 7 -14.96 27.54 -9.67
C ALA A 7 -16.47 27.25 -9.82
N ALA A 8 -16.84 26.30 -10.70
CA ALA A 8 -18.24 25.89 -10.88
C ALA A 8 -18.84 25.23 -9.62
N ALA A 9 -18.07 24.39 -8.93
CA ALA A 9 -18.53 23.72 -7.71
C ALA A 9 -18.83 24.72 -6.58
N TYR A 10 -17.95 25.70 -6.35
CA TYR A 10 -18.18 26.75 -5.35
C TYR A 10 -19.37 27.66 -5.72
N ALA A 11 -19.55 27.96 -7.01
CA ALA A 11 -20.70 28.75 -7.47
C ALA A 11 -22.04 28.03 -7.22
N LEU A 12 -22.08 26.72 -7.48
CA LEU A 12 -23.30 25.92 -7.28
C LEU A 12 -23.61 25.73 -5.79
N ALA A 13 -22.58 25.51 -4.95
CA ALA A 13 -22.74 25.44 -3.50
C ALA A 13 -23.24 26.77 -2.92
N LEU A 14 -22.73 27.90 -3.40
CA LEU A 14 -23.20 29.24 -3.01
C LEU A 14 -24.67 29.45 -3.40
N ALA A 15 -25.06 29.08 -4.61
CA ALA A 15 -26.43 29.22 -5.09
C ALA A 15 -27.44 28.38 -4.30
N LEU A 16 -27.10 27.12 -3.98
CA LEU A 16 -27.94 26.24 -3.17
C LEU A 16 -28.08 26.78 -1.74
N THR A 17 -26.98 27.26 -1.16
CA THR A 17 -26.98 27.87 0.18
C THR A 17 -27.88 29.11 0.21
N LEU A 18 -27.77 29.99 -0.78
CA LEU A 18 -28.62 31.17 -0.89
C LEU A 18 -30.10 30.80 -1.08
N CYS A 19 -30.41 29.80 -1.91
CA CYS A 19 -31.78 29.32 -2.12
C CYS A 19 -32.39 28.74 -0.85
N LEU A 20 -31.62 27.94 -0.10
CA LEU A 20 -32.05 27.36 1.16
C LEU A 20 -32.28 28.45 2.22
N CYS A 21 -31.36 29.41 2.35
CA CYS A 21 -31.53 30.55 3.26
C CYS A 21 -32.75 31.39 2.89
N ALA A 22 -33.01 31.62 1.60
CA ALA A 22 -34.18 32.38 1.13
C ALA A 22 -35.52 31.65 1.38
N ARG A 23 -35.53 30.32 1.41
CA ARG A 23 -36.74 29.53 1.73
C ARG A 23 -36.98 29.36 3.23
N LEU A 24 -35.92 29.31 4.04
CA LEU A 24 -36.03 29.05 5.47
C LEU A 24 -36.09 30.32 6.33
N THR A 25 -35.78 31.50 5.78
CA THR A 25 -35.82 32.77 6.54
C THR A 25 -36.87 33.74 5.98
N PRO A 26 -37.66 34.43 6.83
CA PRO A 26 -38.64 35.42 6.37
C PRO A 26 -37.96 36.56 5.59
N ARG A 27 -38.58 37.02 4.50
CA ARG A 27 -38.06 38.11 3.63
C ARG A 27 -37.67 39.39 4.39
N ALA A 28 -38.22 39.63 5.59
CA ALA A 28 -37.89 40.76 6.44
C ALA A 28 -36.45 40.71 7.02
N TRP A 29 -35.86 39.52 7.17
CA TRP A 29 -34.52 39.32 7.74
C TRP A 29 -33.39 39.78 6.81
N TRP A 30 -33.64 39.83 5.50
CA TRP A 30 -32.67 40.28 4.50
C TRP A 30 -32.62 41.81 4.33
N ARG A 31 -33.50 42.56 5.01
CA ARG A 31 -33.47 44.04 4.97
C ARG A 31 -32.38 44.66 5.84
N ARG A 32 -31.74 43.89 6.74
CA ARG A 32 -30.61 44.34 7.55
C ARG A 32 -29.50 43.27 7.47
N PRO A 33 -28.38 43.53 6.76
CA PRO A 33 -27.28 42.58 6.73
C PRO A 33 -26.63 42.53 8.11
N ASN A 34 -26.84 41.44 8.83
CA ASN A 34 -26.34 41.25 10.19
C ASN A 34 -25.02 40.45 10.14
N ALA A 35 -24.00 40.82 10.92
CA ALA A 35 -22.72 40.07 10.97
C ALA A 35 -22.90 38.56 11.24
N ARG A 36 -23.96 38.20 11.97
CA ARG A 36 -24.37 36.81 12.23
C ARG A 36 -24.80 36.06 10.95
N ALA A 37 -25.46 36.73 10.01
CA ALA A 37 -25.86 36.14 8.74
C ALA A 37 -24.64 35.88 7.83
N LEU A 38 -23.67 36.81 7.83
CA LEU A 38 -22.39 36.62 7.13
C LEU A 38 -21.58 35.46 7.73
N GLY A 39 -21.58 35.32 9.06
CA GLY A 39 -20.94 34.19 9.74
C GLY A 39 -21.56 32.83 9.36
N VAL A 40 -22.89 32.72 9.36
CA VAL A 40 -23.58 31.47 8.98
C VAL A 40 -23.34 31.12 7.51
N LEU A 41 -23.34 32.10 6.61
CA LEU A 41 -23.03 31.90 5.20
C LEU A 41 -21.60 31.44 4.97
N GLY A 42 -20.62 32.08 5.63
CA GLY A 42 -19.21 31.73 5.52
C GLY A 42 -18.93 30.32 6.03
N VAL A 43 -19.44 30.00 7.23
CA VAL A 43 -19.24 28.68 7.85
C VAL A 43 -19.95 27.57 7.07
N GLY A 44 -21.18 27.81 6.61
CA GLY A 44 -21.94 26.85 5.80
C GLY A 44 -21.27 26.54 4.46
N THR A 45 -20.77 27.57 3.77
CA THR A 45 -20.06 27.40 2.48
C THR A 45 -18.73 26.65 2.68
N ALA A 46 -17.98 26.97 3.74
CA ALA A 46 -16.72 26.29 4.04
C ALA A 46 -16.93 24.81 4.38
N ALA A 47 -17.87 24.50 5.27
CA ALA A 47 -18.17 23.13 5.66
C ALA A 47 -18.70 22.30 4.47
N GLY A 48 -19.66 22.84 3.73
CA GLY A 48 -20.25 22.18 2.56
C GLY A 48 -19.24 21.95 1.44
N GLY A 49 -18.41 22.94 1.13
CA GLY A 49 -17.35 22.80 0.12
C GLY A 49 -16.31 21.75 0.51
N THR A 50 -15.93 21.68 1.79
CA THR A 50 -14.95 20.70 2.30
C THR A 50 -15.50 19.27 2.21
N LEU A 51 -16.77 19.08 2.56
CA LEU A 51 -17.42 17.76 2.50
C LEU A 51 -17.56 17.27 1.05
N LEU A 52 -17.90 18.15 0.12
CA LEU A 52 -18.08 17.81 -1.29
C LEU A 52 -16.75 17.43 -1.96
N LEU A 53 -15.66 18.11 -1.60
CA LEU A 53 -14.31 17.75 -2.04
C LEU A 53 -13.86 16.39 -1.47
N ALA A 54 -14.23 16.06 -0.24
CA ALA A 54 -13.91 14.77 0.37
C ALA A 54 -14.66 13.60 -0.29
N MET A 55 -15.91 13.80 -0.72
CA MET A 55 -16.72 12.75 -1.33
C MET A 55 -16.42 12.52 -2.82
N PHE A 56 -16.05 13.57 -3.56
CA PHE A 56 -15.95 13.51 -5.03
C PHE A 56 -14.60 13.93 -5.61
N GLY A 57 -13.69 14.47 -4.80
CA GLY A 57 -12.57 15.29 -5.28
C GLY A 57 -11.19 14.89 -4.77
N THR A 58 -11.02 13.79 -4.06
CA THR A 58 -9.66 13.32 -3.71
C THR A 58 -9.15 12.35 -4.79
N PRO A 59 -8.39 12.81 -5.81
CA PRO A 59 -7.52 11.88 -6.50
C PRO A 59 -6.59 11.29 -5.45
N ALA A 60 -6.53 9.96 -5.37
CA ALA A 60 -5.53 9.29 -4.56
C ALA A 60 -4.17 9.95 -4.86
N PRO A 61 -3.43 10.42 -3.85
CA PRO A 61 -2.15 11.05 -4.11
C PRO A 61 -1.32 10.07 -4.93
N ALA A 62 -0.93 10.48 -6.14
CA ALA A 62 -0.13 9.65 -7.01
C ALA A 62 1.08 9.17 -6.20
N PRO A 63 1.38 7.85 -6.19
CA PRO A 63 2.47 7.34 -5.39
C PRO A 63 3.74 8.07 -5.82
N GLN A 64 4.35 8.77 -4.86
CA GLN A 64 5.50 9.62 -5.11
C GLN A 64 6.65 8.77 -5.66
N PRO A 65 7.43 9.24 -6.65
CA PRO A 65 8.49 8.43 -7.27
C PRO A 65 9.51 7.89 -6.25
N VAL A 66 9.76 8.65 -5.17
CA VAL A 66 10.58 8.19 -4.03
C VAL A 66 9.95 7.06 -3.23
N ARG A 67 8.63 7.05 -3.02
CA ARG A 67 7.93 5.94 -2.33
C ARG A 67 7.87 4.69 -3.20
N VAL A 68 7.67 4.86 -4.51
CA VAL A 68 7.69 3.74 -5.46
C VAL A 68 9.09 3.13 -5.53
N ALA A 69 10.13 3.96 -5.64
CA ALA A 69 11.52 3.51 -5.65
C ALA A 69 11.93 2.84 -4.33
N GLN A 70 11.56 3.39 -3.17
CA GLN A 70 11.84 2.79 -1.87
C GLN A 70 11.11 1.45 -1.68
N ALA A 71 9.85 1.34 -2.11
CA ALA A 71 9.12 0.07 -2.06
C ALA A 71 9.73 -0.98 -3.00
N GLN A 72 10.20 -0.57 -4.18
CA GLN A 72 10.90 -1.44 -5.13
C GLN A 72 12.29 -1.83 -4.66
N GLN A 73 13.00 -0.95 -3.94
CA GLN A 73 14.29 -1.26 -3.32
C GLN A 73 14.12 -2.19 -2.12
N ALA A 74 13.11 -1.99 -1.28
CA ALA A 74 12.76 -2.94 -0.22
C ALA A 74 12.40 -4.33 -0.79
N ALA A 75 11.68 -4.39 -1.92
CA ALA A 75 11.38 -5.64 -2.62
C ALA A 75 12.58 -6.24 -3.36
N GLY A 76 13.52 -5.42 -3.84
CA GLY A 76 14.69 -5.84 -4.60
C GLY A 76 15.93 -6.19 -3.76
N THR A 77 15.94 -5.85 -2.47
CA THR A 77 17.08 -6.14 -1.58
C THR A 77 17.09 -7.59 -1.08
N ASP A 78 15.96 -8.30 -1.17
CA ASP A 78 15.79 -9.68 -0.66
C ASP A 78 15.67 -10.73 -1.78
N VAL A 79 16.16 -10.45 -2.99
CA VAL A 79 16.20 -11.47 -4.04
C VAL A 79 17.29 -12.49 -3.69
N PRO A 80 16.94 -13.80 -3.57
CA PRO A 80 17.94 -14.83 -3.33
C PRO A 80 19.06 -14.80 -4.38
N VAL A 81 20.29 -15.04 -3.93
CA VAL A 81 21.53 -15.03 -4.70
C VAL A 81 21.91 -16.47 -4.95
N ALA A 82 22.19 -16.82 -6.19
CA ALA A 82 22.65 -18.17 -6.55
C ALA A 82 23.89 -18.57 -5.73
N GLY A 83 23.90 -19.79 -5.21
CA GLY A 83 24.95 -20.35 -4.36
C GLY A 83 24.96 -19.81 -2.92
N ALA A 84 24.19 -18.77 -2.60
CA ALA A 84 24.13 -18.25 -1.24
C ALA A 84 23.30 -19.15 -0.32
N ARG A 85 23.66 -19.13 0.96
CA ARG A 85 22.97 -19.88 2.02
C ARG A 85 21.99 -18.97 2.75
N TYR A 86 20.76 -19.45 2.85
CA TYR A 86 19.63 -18.78 3.46
C TYR A 86 19.23 -19.49 4.73
N ARG A 87 18.86 -18.72 5.75
CA ARG A 87 18.20 -19.24 6.94
C ARG A 87 16.70 -19.19 6.72
N VAL A 88 16.04 -20.31 6.95
CA VAL A 88 14.59 -20.43 6.90
C VAL A 88 14.02 -19.68 8.10
N HIS A 89 13.21 -18.63 7.86
CA HIS A 89 12.65 -17.81 8.94
C HIS A 89 11.45 -18.48 9.62
N ASP A 90 10.61 -19.15 8.82
CA ASP A 90 9.43 -19.91 9.26
C ASP A 90 9.33 -21.19 8.40
N ALA A 91 8.50 -22.16 8.81
CA ALA A 91 8.35 -23.44 8.13
C ALA A 91 8.22 -23.30 6.60
N LEU A 92 9.25 -23.75 5.89
CA LEU A 92 9.39 -23.55 4.45
C LEU A 92 8.94 -24.78 3.68
N ASN A 93 7.88 -24.63 2.90
CA ASN A 93 7.42 -25.68 2.00
C ASN A 93 8.32 -25.76 0.77
N LEU A 94 8.91 -26.93 0.50
CA LEU A 94 9.51 -27.25 -0.79
C LEU A 94 8.49 -27.92 -1.70
N ARG A 95 8.44 -27.50 -2.94
CA ARG A 95 7.46 -27.95 -3.94
C ARG A 95 8.13 -28.50 -5.19
N VAL A 96 7.38 -29.29 -5.96
CA VAL A 96 7.85 -29.87 -7.23
C VAL A 96 8.08 -28.83 -8.32
N ALA A 97 7.37 -27.70 -8.28
CA ALA A 97 7.46 -26.59 -9.23
C ALA A 97 7.19 -25.25 -8.53
N GLY A 98 7.47 -24.14 -9.21
CA GLY A 98 7.08 -22.81 -8.78
C GLY A 98 5.55 -22.66 -8.78
N GLY A 99 4.97 -22.33 -7.63
CA GLY A 99 3.54 -21.99 -7.54
C GLY A 99 2.87 -22.50 -6.27
N VAL A 100 1.86 -21.76 -5.79
CA VAL A 100 1.08 -22.14 -4.60
C VAL A 100 0.25 -23.41 -4.82
N GLY A 101 -0.08 -23.72 -6.08
CA GLY A 101 -0.81 -24.93 -6.49
C GLY A 101 0.08 -26.15 -6.77
N ALA A 102 1.41 -26.02 -6.80
CA ALA A 102 2.31 -27.14 -7.06
C ALA A 102 2.34 -28.11 -5.87
N GLU A 103 2.48 -29.40 -6.13
CA GLU A 103 2.57 -30.42 -5.07
C GLU A 103 3.74 -30.13 -4.11
N ARG A 104 3.52 -30.41 -2.83
CA ARG A 104 4.50 -30.21 -1.77
C ARG A 104 5.34 -31.47 -1.59
N LEU A 105 6.65 -31.33 -1.69
CA LEU A 105 7.63 -32.39 -1.42
C LEU A 105 7.82 -32.60 0.08
N LEU A 106 8.16 -31.53 0.79
CA LEU A 106 8.43 -31.57 2.23
C LEU A 106 8.34 -30.17 2.86
N VAL A 107 8.48 -30.12 4.18
CA VAL A 107 8.55 -28.89 4.97
C VAL A 107 9.90 -28.82 5.66
N VAL A 108 10.68 -27.77 5.38
CA VAL A 108 11.94 -27.47 6.08
C VAL A 108 11.61 -26.61 7.31
N PRO A 109 12.05 -27.00 8.52
CA PRO A 109 11.72 -26.25 9.73
C PRO A 109 12.41 -24.89 9.80
N ALA A 110 11.82 -23.97 10.57
CA ALA A 110 12.41 -22.67 10.88
C ALA A 110 13.81 -22.84 11.50
N GLY A 111 14.73 -21.96 11.12
CA GLY A 111 16.12 -21.95 11.57
C GLY A 111 17.07 -22.84 10.76
N ALA A 112 16.56 -23.76 9.93
CA ALA A 112 17.38 -24.57 9.04
C ALA A 112 18.06 -23.72 7.96
N ARG A 113 19.10 -24.28 7.33
CA ARG A 113 19.83 -23.64 6.23
C ARG A 113 19.50 -24.32 4.90
N VAL A 114 19.27 -23.51 3.88
CA VAL A 114 19.09 -23.96 2.50
C VAL A 114 20.01 -23.17 1.58
N GLU A 115 20.37 -23.75 0.43
CA GLU A 115 21.20 -23.11 -0.58
C GLU A 115 20.37 -22.79 -1.82
N ALA A 116 20.42 -21.57 -2.33
CA ALA A 116 19.74 -21.23 -3.57
C ALA A 116 20.55 -21.76 -4.77
N THR A 117 19.94 -22.55 -5.64
CA THR A 117 20.64 -23.14 -6.80
C THR A 117 20.91 -22.14 -7.93
N GLY A 118 20.19 -21.01 -7.92
CA GLY A 118 20.18 -20.03 -9.01
C GLY A 118 19.03 -20.18 -10.01
N ARG A 119 18.28 -21.29 -9.98
CA ARG A 119 17.07 -21.43 -10.80
C ARG A 119 15.89 -20.66 -10.17
N ARG A 120 15.19 -19.88 -10.99
CA ARG A 120 14.07 -19.01 -10.60
C ARG A 120 12.92 -19.12 -11.60
N ASP A 121 11.70 -19.05 -11.08
CA ASP A 121 10.45 -18.92 -11.82
C ASP A 121 9.53 -17.94 -11.08
N GLY A 122 9.42 -16.71 -11.56
CA GLY A 122 8.78 -15.63 -10.80
C GLY A 122 9.36 -15.53 -9.38
N ASP A 123 8.53 -15.46 -8.35
CA ASP A 123 9.00 -15.36 -6.95
C ASP A 123 9.40 -16.71 -6.33
N TRP A 124 9.52 -17.76 -7.15
CA TRP A 124 9.93 -19.09 -6.73
C TRP A 124 11.38 -19.33 -7.07
N TRP A 125 12.11 -19.82 -6.08
CA TRP A 125 13.52 -20.17 -6.20
C TRP A 125 13.69 -21.64 -5.91
N GLN A 126 14.44 -22.31 -6.76
CA GLN A 126 14.83 -23.67 -6.45
C GLN A 126 15.98 -23.62 -5.44
N VAL A 127 15.75 -24.28 -4.30
CA VAL A 127 16.72 -24.40 -3.22
C VAL A 127 17.08 -25.85 -3.00
N ARG A 128 18.26 -26.07 -2.44
CA ARG A 128 18.73 -27.36 -1.94
C ARG A 128 18.72 -27.34 -0.42
N ALA A 129 17.99 -28.27 0.18
CA ALA A 129 17.94 -28.49 1.62
C ALA A 129 18.59 -29.83 1.97
N THR A 130 19.13 -29.95 3.17
CA THR A 130 19.57 -31.23 3.73
C THR A 130 18.53 -31.71 4.74
N VAL A 131 17.93 -32.86 4.50
CA VAL A 131 16.95 -33.51 5.38
C VAL A 131 17.44 -34.92 5.65
N ASP A 132 17.57 -35.30 6.92
CA ASP A 132 18.07 -36.62 7.35
C ASP A 132 19.41 -37.06 6.71
N GLY A 133 20.26 -36.08 6.39
CA GLY A 133 21.56 -36.31 5.75
C GLY A 133 21.53 -36.36 4.22
N GLU A 134 20.34 -36.38 3.62
CA GLU A 134 20.16 -36.37 2.16
C GLU A 134 19.86 -34.97 1.63
N ALA A 135 20.37 -34.69 0.43
CA ALA A 135 20.10 -33.43 -0.25
C ALA A 135 18.83 -33.54 -1.09
N VAL A 136 17.85 -32.69 -0.80
CA VAL A 136 16.60 -32.58 -1.55
C VAL A 136 16.53 -31.20 -2.20
N GLU A 137 16.27 -31.17 -3.51
CA GLU A 137 15.99 -29.94 -4.24
C GLU A 137 14.49 -29.73 -4.39
N GLY A 138 14.04 -28.49 -4.27
CA GLY A 138 12.65 -28.13 -4.49
C GLY A 138 12.45 -26.63 -4.61
N TRP A 139 11.26 -26.22 -5.02
CA TRP A 139 10.88 -24.84 -5.22
C TRP A 139 10.30 -24.24 -3.95
N ALA A 140 10.81 -23.08 -3.57
CA ALA A 140 10.42 -22.31 -2.40
C ALA A 140 10.09 -20.87 -2.81
N SER A 141 9.14 -20.22 -2.13
CA SER A 141 8.90 -18.80 -2.32
C SER A 141 10.01 -17.97 -1.67
N SER A 142 10.48 -16.94 -2.36
CA SER A 142 11.53 -16.03 -1.89
C SER A 142 11.21 -15.35 -0.55
N LEU A 143 9.93 -15.14 -0.23
CA LEU A 143 9.47 -14.48 1.00
C LEU A 143 9.90 -15.19 2.30
N TRP A 144 10.26 -16.47 2.22
CA TRP A 144 10.63 -17.29 3.38
C TRP A 144 12.14 -17.48 3.52
N LEU A 145 12.93 -16.88 2.62
CA LEU A 145 14.38 -16.98 2.58
C LEU A 145 14.99 -15.67 3.05
N ARG A 146 15.83 -15.70 4.10
CA ARG A 146 16.64 -14.56 4.53
C ARG A 146 18.12 -14.92 4.51
N ARG A 147 18.98 -14.00 4.05
CA ARG A 147 20.42 -14.28 3.95
C ARG A 147 21.00 -14.58 5.35
N ALA A 148 21.74 -15.68 5.49
CA ALA A 148 22.16 -16.16 6.81
C ALA A 148 23.28 -15.33 7.47
N ASP A 149 23.95 -14.48 6.71
CA ASP A 149 25.00 -13.53 7.09
C ASP A 149 24.46 -12.15 7.51
N GLU A 150 23.32 -11.70 6.99
CA GLU A 150 22.65 -10.47 7.46
C GLU A 150 22.32 -10.55 8.96
N GLY A 151 21.96 -11.73 9.47
CA GLY A 151 21.75 -11.96 10.89
C GLY A 151 23.01 -11.87 11.77
N ARG A 152 24.22 -11.87 11.19
CA ARG A 152 25.48 -11.69 11.94
C ARG A 152 25.91 -10.22 12.02
N VAL A 153 25.58 -9.40 11.01
CA VAL A 153 26.03 -8.00 10.94
C VAL A 153 25.29 -7.11 11.94
N THR A 154 24.07 -7.48 12.35
CA THR A 154 23.28 -6.72 13.34
C THR A 154 23.54 -7.15 14.80
N GLY A 155 24.49 -8.05 15.05
CA GLY A 155 24.72 -8.68 16.36
C GLY A 155 26.11 -8.46 16.96
N SER A 156 26.86 -7.43 16.52
CA SER A 156 28.18 -7.05 17.06
C SER A 156 28.17 -5.64 17.64
#